data_AF-A0A0P9E214-F1
#
_entry.id   AF-A0A0P9E214-F1
#
_cell.length_a   1.000
_cell.length_b   1.000
_cell.length_c   1.000
_cell.angle_alpha   90.00
_cell.angle_beta   90.00
_cell.angle_gamma   90.00
#
_symmetry.space_group_name_H-M   'P 1'
#
loop_
_entity.id
_entity.type
_entity.pdbx_description
1 polymer ?
#
loop_
_entity_poly.entity_id
_entity_poly.type
_entity_poly.pdbx_seq_one_letter_code
_entity_poly.pdbx_strand_id
1 'polypeptide(L)'
;MREGCEKIFHAYVEATAALVQKRGFPEPDSHGERWEALDKIGERGLIEIGDLAFLYLHQYAYYRGKIRPEVEESMKDVKEAIDYVRKEVAYES
;
A
#
# COMPACT_ATOMS: atom_id res chain seq x y z
N MET A 1 -2.73 -16.00 -9.81
CA MET A 1 -2.03 -14.73 -10.13
C MET A 1 -2.90 -13.53 -9.84
N ARG A 2 -4.02 -13.30 -10.55
CA ARG A 2 -4.92 -12.13 -10.35
C ARG A 2 -5.38 -11.92 -8.90
N GLU A 3 -5.97 -12.93 -8.29
CA GLU A 3 -6.40 -12.92 -6.87
C GLU A 3 -5.22 -12.70 -5.90
N GLY A 4 -4.01 -13.09 -6.29
CA GLY A 4 -2.81 -12.86 -5.47
C GLY A 4 -2.42 -11.39 -5.46
N CYS A 5 -2.44 -10.74 -6.62
CA CYS A 5 -2.17 -9.30 -6.75
C CYS A 5 -3.15 -8.47 -5.90
N GLU A 6 -4.43 -8.83 -5.92
CA GLU A 6 -5.45 -8.13 -5.12
C GLU A 6 -5.20 -8.26 -3.61
N LYS A 7 -4.89 -9.47 -3.14
CA LYS A 7 -4.56 -9.70 -1.73
C LYS A 7 -3.32 -8.95 -1.29
N ILE A 8 -2.30 -8.86 -2.16
CA ILE A 8 -1.08 -8.09 -1.88
C ILE A 8 -1.41 -6.60 -1.78
N PHE A 9 -2.22 -6.08 -2.69
CA PHE A 9 -2.67 -4.69 -2.63
C PHE A 9 -3.49 -4.40 -1.36
N HIS A 10 -4.41 -5.28 -0.97
CA HIS A 10 -5.16 -5.11 0.28
C HIS A 10 -4.28 -5.21 1.53
N ALA A 11 -3.27 -6.08 1.54
CA ALA A 11 -2.31 -6.13 2.64
C ALA A 11 -1.54 -4.81 2.80
N TYR A 12 -1.21 -4.14 1.69
CA TYR A 12 -0.64 -2.79 1.71
C TYR A 12 -1.62 -1.76 2.30
N VAL A 13 -2.88 -1.82 1.88
CA VAL A 13 -3.95 -0.94 2.38
C VAL A 13 -4.12 -1.09 3.89
N GLU A 14 -4.21 -2.31 4.40
CA GLU A 14 -4.37 -2.58 5.84
C GLU A 14 -3.13 -2.14 6.64
N ALA A 15 -1.93 -2.43 6.15
CA ALA A 15 -0.70 -2.02 6.83
C ALA A 15 -0.62 -0.49 6.96
N THR A 16 -0.84 0.24 5.86
CA THR A 16 -0.78 1.70 5.87
C THR A 16 -1.90 2.33 6.68
N ALA A 17 -3.10 1.74 6.70
CA ALA A 17 -4.17 2.15 7.61
C ALA A 17 -3.73 2.06 9.08
N ALA A 18 -3.07 0.96 9.48
CA ALA A 18 -2.54 0.81 10.83
C ALA A 18 -1.46 1.86 11.17
N LEU A 19 -0.57 2.20 10.23
CA LEU A 19 0.40 3.28 10.42
C LEU A 19 -0.28 4.63 10.61
N VAL A 20 -1.24 4.96 9.74
CA VAL A 20 -2.02 6.20 9.81
C VAL A 20 -2.73 6.34 11.17
N GLN A 21 -3.39 5.27 11.62
CA GLN A 21 -4.04 5.22 12.93
C GLN A 21 -3.05 5.39 14.07
N LYS A 22 -1.87 4.75 14.00
CA LYS A 22 -0.80 4.92 15.00
C LYS A 22 -0.34 6.37 15.12
N ARG A 23 -0.32 7.12 14.01
CA ARG A 23 0.04 8.54 14.00
C ARG A 23 -1.11 9.48 14.44
N GLY A 24 -2.25 8.92 14.86
CA GLY A 24 -3.38 9.66 15.43
C GLY A 24 -4.40 10.17 14.42
N PHE A 25 -4.36 9.68 13.18
CA PHE A 25 -5.33 10.02 12.13
C PHE A 25 -6.42 8.96 12.01
N PRO A 26 -7.61 9.30 11.50
CA PRO A 26 -8.66 8.31 11.24
C PRO A 26 -8.23 7.29 10.19
N GLU A 27 -8.86 6.12 10.22
CA GLU A 27 -8.67 5.10 9.18
C GLU A 27 -9.10 5.64 7.81
N PRO A 28 -8.29 5.50 6.76
CA PRO A 28 -8.67 5.96 5.43
C PRO A 28 -9.53 4.91 4.70
N ASP A 29 -10.71 5.31 4.24
CA ASP A 29 -11.68 4.44 3.56
C ASP A 29 -11.43 4.34 2.05
N SER A 30 -10.62 5.25 1.50
CA SER A 30 -10.35 5.33 0.07
C SER A 30 -8.86 5.50 -0.26
N HIS A 31 -8.50 5.28 -1.53
CA HIS A 31 -7.15 5.56 -2.03
C HIS A 31 -6.75 7.02 -1.83
N GLY A 32 -7.67 7.96 -2.10
CA GLY A 32 -7.42 9.39 -1.94
C GLY A 32 -7.22 9.80 -0.48
N GLU A 33 -8.07 9.30 0.43
CA GLU A 33 -7.92 9.57 1.87
C GLU A 33 -6.61 9.01 2.43
N ARG A 34 -6.20 7.82 1.99
CA ARG A 34 -4.92 7.22 2.38
C ARG A 34 -3.75 8.05 1.88
N TRP A 35 -3.82 8.52 0.64
CA TRP A 35 -2.82 9.42 0.06
C TRP A 35 -2.64 10.67 0.91
N GLU A 36 -3.74 11.36 1.24
CA GLU A 36 -3.70 12.58 2.05
C GLU A 36 -3.17 12.33 3.46
N ALA A 37 -3.56 11.20 4.07
CA ALA A 37 -3.11 10.84 5.41
C ALA A 37 -1.60 10.55 5.43
N LEU A 38 -1.10 9.79 4.46
CA LEU A 38 0.34 9.49 4.31
C LEU A 38 1.16 10.76 4.05
N ASP A 39 0.65 11.72 3.27
CA ASP A 39 1.34 12.99 3.02
C ASP A 39 1.46 13.81 4.31
N LYS A 40 0.37 13.89 5.10
CA LYS A 40 0.35 14.61 6.38
C LYS A 40 1.37 14.04 7.40
N ILE A 41 1.67 12.75 7.35
CA ILE A 41 2.65 12.11 8.23
C ILE A 41 4.05 12.00 7.60
N GLY A 42 4.25 12.54 6.40
CA GLY A 42 5.56 12.61 5.73
C GLY A 42 6.00 11.35 4.99
N GLU A 43 5.09 10.40 4.75
CA GLU A 43 5.39 9.06 4.21
C GLU A 43 5.32 9.01 2.68
N ARG A 44 6.09 9.87 2.01
CA ARG A 44 6.07 9.99 0.53
C ARG A 44 6.44 8.70 -0.20
N GLY A 45 7.36 7.91 0.36
CA GLY A 45 7.71 6.62 -0.24
C GLY A 45 6.55 5.64 -0.26
N LEU A 46 5.71 5.64 0.80
CA LEU A 46 4.51 4.81 0.83
C LEU A 46 3.51 5.30 -0.21
N ILE A 47 3.33 6.61 -0.37
CA ILE A 47 2.45 7.17 -1.42
C ILE A 47 2.81 6.62 -2.81
N GLU A 48 4.08 6.72 -3.21
CA GLU A 48 4.55 6.28 -4.52
C GLU A 48 4.31 4.78 -4.73
N ILE A 49 4.65 3.96 -3.72
CA ILE A 49 4.42 2.51 -3.77
C ILE A 49 2.92 2.19 -3.85
N GLY A 50 2.08 2.92 -3.11
CA GLY A 50 0.63 2.75 -3.12
C GLY A 50 0.01 3.06 -4.48
N ASP A 51 0.44 4.13 -5.15
CA ASP A 51 -0.03 4.50 -6.49
C ASP A 51 0.35 3.45 -7.53
N LEU A 52 1.59 2.94 -7.49
CA LEU A 52 2.06 1.88 -8.37
C LEU A 52 1.32 0.56 -8.10
N ALA A 53 1.13 0.19 -6.83
CA ALA A 53 0.41 -1.02 -6.45
C ALA A 53 -1.06 -0.95 -6.88
N PHE A 54 -1.73 0.20 -6.72
CA PHE A 54 -3.09 0.42 -7.22
C PHE A 54 -3.15 0.25 -8.75
N LEU A 55 -2.18 0.80 -9.48
CA LEU A 55 -2.14 0.70 -10.94
C LEU A 55 -1.87 -0.72 -11.43
N TYR A 56 -0.82 -1.37 -10.93
CA TYR A 56 -0.34 -2.63 -11.49
C TYR A 56 -1.02 -3.85 -10.89
N LEU A 57 -1.25 -3.88 -9.58
CA LEU A 57 -1.83 -5.03 -8.89
C LEU A 57 -3.36 -5.02 -8.99
N HIS A 58 -3.99 -3.89 -8.65
CA HIS A 58 -5.44 -3.77 -8.58
C HIS A 58 -6.06 -3.49 -9.97
N GLN A 59 -5.61 -2.46 -10.68
CA GLN A 59 -6.19 -2.10 -11.98
C GLN A 59 -5.78 -3.06 -13.12
N TYR A 60 -4.48 -3.27 -13.35
CA TYR A 60 -4.01 -4.08 -14.48
C TYR A 60 -4.15 -5.59 -14.24
N ALA A 61 -3.54 -6.12 -13.18
CA ALA A 61 -3.54 -7.55 -12.94
C ALA A 61 -4.93 -8.05 -12.51
N TYR A 62 -5.50 -7.49 -11.44
CA TYR A 62 -6.78 -7.96 -10.92
C TYR A 62 -7.95 -7.65 -11.85
N TYR A 63 -8.32 -6.38 -12.10
CA TYR A 63 -9.50 -6.07 -12.92
C TYR A 63 -9.34 -6.42 -14.40
N ARG A 64 -8.21 -6.05 -15.02
CA ARG A 64 -8.03 -6.18 -16.48
C ARG A 64 -7.40 -7.51 -16.91
N GLY A 65 -6.91 -8.33 -15.98
CA GLY A 65 -6.25 -9.61 -16.28
C GLY A 65 -4.94 -9.46 -17.06
N LYS A 66 -4.30 -8.29 -17.04
CA LYS A 66 -3.08 -7.98 -17.80
C LYS A 66 -1.87 -8.06 -16.87
N ILE A 67 -1.04 -9.08 -17.06
CA ILE A 67 0.24 -9.21 -16.34
C ILE A 67 1.31 -8.48 -17.13
N ARG A 68 1.85 -7.41 -16.55
CA ARG A 68 2.98 -6.66 -17.08
C ARG A 68 4.22 -6.90 -16.21
N PRO A 69 5.45 -6.65 -16.71
CA PRO A 69 6.67 -6.82 -15.90
C PRO A 69 6.63 -6.10 -14.56
N GLU A 70 6.01 -4.92 -14.52
CA GLU A 70 5.89 -4.06 -13.33
C GLU A 70 5.05 -4.70 -12.21
N VAL A 71 4.25 -5.74 -12.52
CA VAL A 71 3.49 -6.48 -11.49
C VAL A 71 4.44 -7.15 -10.50
N GLU A 72 5.53 -7.75 -10.97
CA GLU A 72 6.49 -8.42 -10.08
C GLU A 72 7.29 -7.42 -9.23
N GLU A 73 7.64 -6.27 -9.81
CA GLU A 73 8.31 -5.18 -9.12
C GLU A 73 7.40 -4.58 -8.03
N SER A 74 6.16 -4.24 -8.39
CA SER A 74 5.17 -3.71 -7.43
C SER A 74 4.90 -4.68 -6.27
N MET A 75 4.92 -6.00 -6.50
CA MET A 75 4.79 -6.98 -5.41
C MET A 75 5.98 -6.95 -4.44
N LYS A 76 7.20 -6.71 -4.92
CA LYS A 76 8.39 -6.57 -4.07
C LYS A 76 8.35 -5.28 -3.29
N ASP A 77 8.03 -4.17 -3.94
CA ASP A 77 7.93 -2.86 -3.29
C ASP A 77 6.87 -2.85 -2.20
N VAL A 78 5.70 -3.47 -2.45
CA VAL A 78 4.66 -3.64 -1.43
C VAL A 78 5.17 -4.46 -0.24
N LYS A 79 5.91 -5.54 -0.48
CA LYS A 79 6.48 -6.33 0.61
C LYS A 79 7.44 -5.48 1.46
N GLU A 80 8.31 -4.70 0.83
CA GLU A 80 9.25 -3.82 1.52
C GLU A 80 8.53 -2.71 2.30
N ALA A 81 7.49 -2.12 1.72
CA ALA A 81 6.63 -1.15 2.39
C ALA A 81 5.94 -1.75 3.62
N ILE A 82 5.38 -2.96 3.52
CA ILE A 82 4.76 -3.63 4.66
C ILE A 82 5.81 -3.95 5.73
N ASP A 83 7.00 -4.42 5.36
CA ASP A 83 8.08 -4.70 6.31
C ASP A 83 8.56 -3.42 7.01
N TYR A 84 8.59 -2.28 6.32
CA TYR A 84 8.85 -0.96 6.90
C TYR A 84 7.75 -0.55 7.88
N VAL A 85 6.48 -0.56 7.44
CA VAL A 85 5.33 -0.20 8.26
C VAL A 85 5.25 -1.06 9.53
N ARG A 86 5.51 -2.36 9.42
CA ARG A 86 5.53 -3.27 10.58
C ARG A 86 6.57 -2.86 11.62
N LYS A 87 7.74 -2.37 11.21
CA LYS A 87 8.75 -1.84 12.14
C LYS A 87 8.22 -0.56 12.78
N GLU A 88 7.76 0.39 11.98
CA GLU A 88 7.23 1.66 12.48
C GLU A 88 6.06 1.46 13.44
N VAL A 89 5.19 0.48 13.21
CA VAL A 89 4.05 0.16 14.08
C VAL A 89 4.50 -0.57 15.36
N ALA A 90 5.50 -1.45 15.30
CA ALA A 90 5.99 -2.20 16.46
C ALA A 90 6.85 -1.38 17.44
N TYR A 91 7.52 -0.32 17.00
CA TYR A 91 8.32 0.53 17.91
C TYR A 91 7.42 1.40 18.80
N GLU A 92 7.36 1.11 20.09
CA GLU A 92 6.78 2.02 21.10
C GLU A 92 7.67 3.26 21.24
N SER A 93 7.04 4.44 21.21
CA SER A 93 7.69 5.73 21.57
C SER A 93 7.54 5.99 23.06
#